data_AF-A0A7C1NTF3-F1
#
_entry.id   AF-A0A7C1NTF3-F1
#
_cell.length_a   1.000
_cell.length_b   1.000
_cell.length_c   1.000
_cell.angle_alpha   90.00
_cell.angle_beta   90.00
_cell.angle_gamma   90.00
#
_symmetry.space_group_name_H-M   'P 1'
#
loop_
_entity.id
_entity.type
_entity.pdbx_description
1 polymer ?
#
loop_
_entity_poly.entity_id
_entity_poly.type
_entity_poly.pdbx_seq_one_letter_code
_entity_poly.pdbx_strand_id
1 'polypeptide(L)'
;MTNEQNFLDDPRPEGRQPIPPGHIPLLEAIFSQTPEVEMVLAFTVRAEGVMQSDATFGIWLREDMAHEEKLETMRQLAQAFHVIVEPNYYLDLMLVSPRDHALWQMAVENGDIIYVREEEVVAQQLEQIFQQPPIAEEERDIEVMRVL
;
A
#
# COMPACT_ATOMS: atom_id res chain seq x y z
N MET A 1 22.63 -17.63 2.73
CA MET A 1 21.37 -18.05 3.37
C MET A 1 20.72 -16.77 3.81
N THR A 2 19.91 -16.19 2.92
CA THR A 2 19.23 -14.91 3.11
C THR A 2 18.10 -15.14 4.10
N ASN A 3 17.96 -14.25 5.09
CA ASN A 3 16.85 -14.27 6.04
C ASN A 3 15.55 -13.99 5.27
N GLU A 4 14.90 -15.06 4.81
CA GLU A 4 13.47 -15.08 4.45
C GLU A 4 12.64 -15.04 5.74
N GLN A 5 12.86 -14.04 6.59
CA GLN A 5 12.07 -13.85 7.80
C GLN A 5 10.69 -13.33 7.39
N ASN A 6 9.77 -14.29 7.27
CA ASN A 6 8.31 -14.18 7.35
C ASN A 6 7.77 -12.74 7.46
N PHE A 7 7.72 -12.06 6.33
CA PHE A 7 7.05 -10.76 6.19
C PHE A 7 5.52 -10.89 6.34
N LEU A 8 5.00 -12.12 6.25
CA LEU A 8 3.58 -12.47 6.33
C LEU A 8 3.11 -12.97 7.72
N ASP A 9 4.00 -13.01 8.72
CA ASP A 9 3.67 -13.47 10.09
C ASP A 9 3.58 -12.31 11.10
N ASP A 10 3.20 -11.10 10.69
CA ASP A 10 2.81 -10.09 11.69
C ASP A 10 1.57 -10.61 12.44
N PRO A 11 1.63 -10.84 13.76
CA PRO A 11 0.51 -11.38 14.50
C PRO A 11 -0.70 -10.44 14.38
N ARG A 12 -1.74 -10.91 13.68
CA ARG A 12 -3.07 -10.29 13.68
C ARG A 12 -3.40 -9.79 15.08
N PRO A 13 -3.69 -8.49 15.29
CA PRO A 13 -4.14 -8.02 16.59
C PRO A 13 -5.41 -8.78 16.97
N GLU A 14 -5.39 -9.41 18.14
CA GLU A 14 -6.46 -10.30 18.61
C GLU A 14 -7.84 -9.62 18.46
N GLY A 15 -8.71 -10.20 17.63
CA GLY A 15 -10.11 -9.78 17.51
C GLY A 15 -10.48 -8.87 16.34
N ARG A 16 -9.53 -8.38 15.53
CA ARG A 16 -9.85 -7.58 14.31
C ARG A 16 -10.05 -8.49 13.07
N GLN A 17 -11.01 -8.12 12.23
CA GLN A 17 -11.40 -8.85 11.01
C GLN A 17 -10.76 -8.24 9.74
N PRO A 18 -10.62 -9.01 8.64
CA PRO A 18 -10.28 -8.44 7.34
C PRO A 18 -11.32 -7.41 6.89
N ILE A 19 -10.91 -6.43 6.07
CA ILE A 19 -11.85 -5.45 5.50
C ILE A 19 -12.84 -6.16 4.57
N PRO A 20 -14.16 -5.99 4.76
CA PRO A 20 -15.15 -6.60 3.88
C PRO A 20 -15.16 -5.92 2.50
N PRO A 21 -15.41 -6.66 1.40
CA PRO A 21 -15.38 -6.10 0.05
C PRO A 21 -16.27 -4.88 -0.16
N GLY A 22 -17.41 -4.79 0.53
CA GLY A 22 -18.33 -3.65 0.44
C GLY A 22 -17.79 -2.34 1.03
N HIS A 23 -16.68 -2.36 1.78
CA HIS A 23 -16.03 -1.15 2.30
C HIS A 23 -14.91 -0.64 1.38
N ILE A 24 -14.42 -1.45 0.43
CA ILE A 24 -13.36 -1.05 -0.51
C ILE A 24 -13.73 0.22 -1.30
N PRO A 25 -14.97 0.39 -1.83
CA PRO A 25 -15.34 1.63 -2.52
C PRO A 25 -15.30 2.89 -1.63
N LEU A 26 -15.47 2.74 -0.31
CA LEU A 26 -15.37 3.86 0.63
C LEU A 26 -13.91 4.28 0.83
N LEU A 27 -12.99 3.31 0.82
CA LEU A 27 -11.54 3.54 0.90
C LEU A 27 -11.03 4.14 -0.41
N GLU A 28 -11.49 3.64 -1.55
CA GLU A 28 -11.19 4.20 -2.88
C GLU A 28 -11.61 5.67 -3.01
N ALA A 29 -12.77 6.04 -2.44
CA ALA A 29 -13.23 7.43 -2.45
C ALA A 29 -12.25 8.38 -1.74
N ILE A 30 -11.53 7.91 -0.72
CA ILE A 30 -10.49 8.70 -0.04
C ILE A 30 -9.28 8.87 -0.95
N PHE A 31 -8.80 7.79 -1.61
CA PHE A 31 -7.68 7.88 -2.56
C PHE A 31 -7.96 8.86 -3.70
N SER A 32 -9.19 8.87 -4.21
CA SER A 32 -9.59 9.81 -5.26
C SER A 32 -9.49 11.28 -4.85
N GLN A 33 -9.61 11.56 -3.55
CA GLN A 33 -9.51 12.90 -2.97
C GLN A 33 -8.09 13.29 -2.53
N THR A 34 -7.16 12.35 -2.52
CA THR A 34 -5.75 12.58 -2.14
C THR A 34 -4.89 12.63 -3.41
N PRO A 35 -4.62 13.81 -4.00
CA PRO A 35 -3.99 13.95 -5.32
C PRO A 35 -2.59 13.33 -5.40
N GLU A 36 -1.91 13.13 -4.28
CA GLU A 36 -0.59 12.54 -4.16
C GLU A 36 -0.58 11.03 -4.43
N VAL A 37 -1.71 10.34 -4.30
CA VAL A 37 -1.80 8.88 -4.53
C VAL A 37 -1.87 8.62 -6.04
N GLU A 38 -0.91 7.87 -6.58
CA GLU A 38 -0.87 7.47 -7.99
C GLU A 38 -1.52 6.09 -8.19
N MET A 39 -1.21 5.14 -7.32
CA MET A 39 -1.71 3.77 -7.38
C MET A 39 -1.82 3.14 -6.00
N VAL A 40 -2.80 2.23 -5.82
CA VAL A 40 -2.95 1.42 -4.63
C VAL A 40 -3.13 -0.05 -4.99
N LEU A 41 -2.34 -0.90 -4.32
CA LEU A 41 -2.36 -2.36 -4.42
C LEU A 41 -2.90 -2.94 -3.12
N ALA A 42 -3.92 -3.79 -3.18
CA ALA A 42 -4.37 -4.57 -2.04
C ALA A 42 -3.67 -5.92 -2.01
N PHE A 43 -2.97 -6.21 -0.93
CA PHE A 43 -2.46 -7.55 -0.66
C PHE A 43 -3.54 -8.38 0.01
N THR A 44 -3.74 -9.61 -0.46
CA THR A 44 -4.69 -10.54 0.17
C THR A 44 -3.99 -11.88 0.38
N VAL A 45 -3.97 -12.39 1.61
CA VAL A 45 -3.55 -13.77 1.84
C VAL A 45 -4.68 -14.68 1.39
N ARG A 46 -4.45 -15.40 0.29
CA ARG A 46 -5.38 -16.41 -0.23
C ARG A 46 -5.38 -17.65 0.68
N ALA A 47 -6.07 -17.59 1.81
CA ALA A 47 -6.35 -18.77 2.61
C ALA A 47 -7.53 -19.56 2.00
N GLU A 48 -7.25 -20.77 1.51
CA GLU A 48 -8.22 -21.84 1.20
C GLU A 48 -9.58 -21.41 0.62
N GLY A 49 -9.57 -20.73 -0.54
CA GLY A 49 -10.78 -20.54 -1.35
C GLY A 49 -11.79 -19.50 -0.84
N VAL A 50 -11.44 -18.73 0.19
CA VAL A 50 -12.19 -17.54 0.61
C VAL A 50 -11.26 -16.34 0.46
N MET A 51 -11.62 -15.37 -0.39
CA MET A 51 -10.92 -14.07 -0.43
C MET A 51 -11.07 -13.39 0.92
N GLN A 52 -10.10 -13.57 1.82
CA GLN A 52 -9.95 -12.78 3.03
C GLN A 52 -8.77 -11.84 2.79
N SER A 53 -9.04 -10.54 2.74
CA SER A 53 -8.00 -9.53 2.59
C SER A 53 -7.28 -9.38 3.93
N ASP A 54 -6.11 -10.02 4.04
CA ASP A 54 -5.13 -9.61 5.04
C ASP A 54 -4.64 -8.22 4.62
N ALA A 55 -5.25 -7.22 5.25
CA ALA A 55 -5.45 -5.88 4.71
C ALA A 55 -4.19 -5.02 4.81
N THR A 56 -3.19 -5.29 3.98
CA THR A 56 -2.11 -4.34 3.70
C THR A 56 -2.37 -3.69 2.34
N PHE A 57 -2.34 -2.36 2.29
CA PHE A 57 -2.39 -1.60 1.05
C PHE A 57 -1.00 -1.06 0.71
N GLY A 58 -0.46 -1.48 -0.43
CA GLY A 58 0.71 -0.85 -1.03
C GLY A 58 0.29 0.48 -1.65
N ILE A 59 0.75 1.59 -1.07
CA ILE A 59 0.45 2.94 -1.52
C ILE A 59 1.64 3.45 -2.31
N TRP A 60 1.44 3.71 -3.60
CA TRP A 60 2.38 4.47 -4.40
C TRP A 60 1.95 5.93 -4.43
N LEU A 61 2.74 6.78 -3.78
CA LEU A 61 2.61 8.23 -3.84
C LEU A 61 3.52 8.78 -4.93
N ARG A 62 3.17 9.97 -5.43
CA ARG A 62 3.98 10.75 -6.37
C ARG A 62 5.47 10.68 -6.07
N GLU A 63 6.24 10.30 -7.09
CA GLU A 63 7.65 9.95 -6.88
C GLU A 63 8.52 11.18 -6.57
N ASP A 64 8.10 12.37 -7.00
CA ASP A 64 8.80 13.64 -6.81
C ASP A 64 8.63 14.26 -5.41
N MET A 65 7.77 13.69 -4.56
CA MET A 65 7.58 14.12 -3.18
C MET A 65 8.80 13.79 -2.31
N ALA A 66 9.09 14.66 -1.34
CA ALA A 66 10.09 14.34 -0.32
C ALA A 66 9.61 13.18 0.57
N HIS A 67 10.53 12.38 1.10
CA HIS A 67 10.19 11.24 1.95
C HIS A 67 9.32 11.64 3.17
N GLU A 68 9.65 12.76 3.84
CA GLU A 68 8.85 13.28 4.96
C GLU A 68 7.41 13.64 4.57
N GLU A 69 7.22 14.16 3.36
CA GLU A 69 5.89 14.49 2.82
C GLU A 69 5.10 13.21 2.53
N LYS A 70 5.75 12.18 1.96
CA LYS A 70 5.14 10.85 1.74
C LYS A 70 4.64 10.26 3.06
N LEU A 71 5.45 10.33 4.12
CA LEU A 71 5.07 9.85 5.45
C LEU A 71 3.88 10.63 6.03
N GLU A 72 3.86 11.95 5.87
CA GLU A 72 2.74 12.77 6.34
C GLU A 72 1.44 12.47 5.58
N THR A 73 1.51 12.30 4.25
CA THR A 73 0.35 11.85 3.46
C THR A 73 -0.14 10.48 3.91
N MET A 74 0.76 9.53 4.22
CA MET A 74 0.38 8.24 4.79
C MET A 74 -0.36 8.37 6.13
N ARG A 75 0.08 9.28 7.02
CA ARG A 75 -0.64 9.56 8.28
C ARG A 75 -2.03 10.11 8.03
N GLN A 76 -2.18 11.01 7.08
CA GLN A 76 -3.48 11.61 6.73
C GLN A 76 -4.43 10.56 6.15
N LEU A 77 -3.94 9.67 5.28
CA LEU A 77 -4.69 8.53 4.77
C LEU A 77 -5.13 7.61 5.91
N ALA A 78 -4.21 7.22 6.81
CA ALA A 78 -4.53 6.39 7.97
C ALA A 78 -5.62 7.02 8.86
N GLN A 79 -5.52 8.33 9.14
CA GLN A 79 -6.52 9.06 9.90
C GLN A 79 -7.89 9.10 9.20
N ALA A 80 -7.91 9.22 7.87
CA ALA A 80 -9.14 9.17 7.09
C ALA A 80 -9.78 7.77 7.09
N PHE A 81 -8.97 6.70 7.09
CA PHE A 81 -9.45 5.32 7.15
C PHE A 81 -9.93 4.89 8.52
N HIS A 82 -9.40 5.50 9.58
CA HIS A 82 -9.74 5.19 10.97
C HIS A 82 -11.26 5.05 11.20
N VAL A 83 -12.07 5.98 10.67
CA VAL A 83 -13.53 5.97 10.85
C VAL A 83 -14.26 4.84 10.10
N ILE A 84 -13.60 4.21 9.14
CA ILE A 84 -14.12 3.09 8.33
C ILE A 84 -13.65 1.75 8.91
N VAL A 85 -12.41 1.72 9.41
CA VAL A 85 -11.70 0.51 9.82
C VAL A 85 -11.94 0.20 11.30
N GLU A 86 -11.88 1.18 12.20
CA GLU A 86 -12.08 0.93 13.62
C GLU A 86 -13.55 0.71 14.02
N PRO A 87 -13.80 -0.08 15.09
CA PRO A 87 -12.84 -0.92 15.83
C PRO A 87 -12.68 -2.33 15.24
N ASN A 88 -13.39 -2.62 14.15
CA ASN A 88 -13.72 -3.99 13.75
C ASN A 88 -12.70 -4.59 12.79
N TYR A 89 -12.01 -3.75 12.03
CA TYR A 89 -11.17 -4.17 10.92
C TYR A 89 -9.70 -3.80 11.15
N TYR A 90 -8.85 -4.54 10.47
CA TYR A 90 -7.42 -4.27 10.42
C TYR A 90 -7.07 -3.64 9.07
N LEU A 91 -6.15 -2.67 9.05
CA LEU A 91 -5.57 -2.10 7.83
C LEU A 91 -4.15 -1.61 8.11
N ASP A 92 -3.20 -2.06 7.30
CA ASP A 92 -1.87 -1.47 7.19
C ASP A 92 -1.73 -0.74 5.86
N LEU A 93 -0.98 0.36 5.87
CA LEU A 93 -0.55 1.08 4.69
C LEU A 93 0.96 0.90 4.56
N MET A 94 1.42 0.38 3.43
CA MET A 94 2.84 0.19 3.12
C MET A 94 3.22 1.15 2.00
N LEU A 95 4.22 2.01 2.22
CA LEU A 95 4.73 2.86 1.15
C LEU A 95 5.50 2.00 0.15
N VAL A 96 5.12 2.07 -1.12
CA VAL A 96 5.82 1.39 -2.22
C VAL A 96 6.31 2.40 -3.25
N SER A 97 7.50 2.18 -3.79
CA SER A 97 8.06 2.98 -4.89
C SER A 97 8.53 2.07 -6.02
N PRO A 98 8.24 2.40 -7.29
CA PRO A 98 8.81 1.68 -8.44
C PRO A 98 10.34 1.75 -8.51
N ARG A 99 10.97 2.71 -7.82
CA ARG A 99 12.43 2.85 -7.74
C ARG A 99 13.07 1.84 -6.77
N ASP A 100 12.27 1.21 -5.90
CA ASP A 100 12.64 -0.03 -5.22
C ASP A 100 12.15 -1.22 -6.04
N HIS A 101 12.95 -1.65 -7.01
CA HIS A 101 12.56 -2.71 -7.94
C HIS A 101 12.16 -4.02 -7.26
N ALA A 102 12.79 -4.38 -6.14
CA ALA A 102 12.51 -5.66 -5.48
C ALA A 102 11.16 -5.62 -4.77
N LEU A 103 10.92 -4.57 -3.97
CA LEU A 103 9.65 -4.37 -3.30
C LEU A 103 8.52 -4.13 -4.31
N TRP A 104 8.77 -3.34 -5.35
CA TRP A 104 7.81 -3.06 -6.41
C TRP A 104 7.40 -4.32 -7.16
N GLN A 105 8.36 -5.15 -7.57
CA GLN A 105 8.07 -6.40 -8.27
C GLN A 105 7.23 -7.33 -7.40
N MET A 106 7.61 -7.51 -6.13
CA MET A 106 6.81 -8.28 -5.18
C MET A 106 5.40 -7.69 -5.04
N ALA A 107 5.28 -6.37 -4.98
CA ALA A 107 4.01 -5.66 -4.82
C ALA A 107 3.07 -5.90 -6.01
N VAL A 108 3.54 -5.76 -7.25
CA VAL A 108 2.71 -5.94 -8.45
C VAL A 108 2.42 -7.41 -8.77
N GLU A 109 3.29 -8.35 -8.38
CA GLU A 109 3.06 -9.78 -8.58
C GLU A 109 2.01 -10.35 -7.63
N ASN A 110 1.92 -9.81 -6.41
CA ASN A 110 1.07 -10.37 -5.33
C ASN A 110 -0.12 -9.47 -4.94
N GLY A 111 -0.12 -8.21 -5.36
CA GLY A 111 -1.17 -7.24 -5.06
C GLY A 111 -2.19 -7.11 -6.17
N ASP A 112 -3.47 -6.94 -5.81
CA ASP A 112 -4.53 -6.58 -6.73
C ASP A 112 -4.65 -5.04 -6.79
N ILE A 113 -4.63 -4.45 -7.99
CA ILE A 113 -4.82 -2.98 -8.14
C ILE A 113 -6.26 -2.64 -7.75
N ILE A 114 -6.43 -1.80 -6.73
CA ILE A 114 -7.74 -1.29 -6.29
C ILE A 114 -7.95 0.19 -6.63
N TYR A 115 -6.89 0.94 -6.88
CA TYR A 115 -6.98 2.32 -7.32
C TYR A 115 -5.82 2.68 -8.24
N VAL A 116 -6.13 3.44 -9.29
CA VAL A 116 -5.16 4.09 -10.17
C VAL A 116 -5.75 5.44 -10.57
N ARG A 117 -4.97 6.53 -10.46
CA ARG A 117 -5.46 7.88 -10.74
C ARG A 117 -5.84 8.06 -12.20
N GLU A 118 -4.89 7.83 -13.09
CA GLU A 118 -5.04 7.92 -14.55
C GLU A 118 -4.14 6.87 -15.19
N GLU A 119 -4.70 5.72 -15.57
CA GLU A 119 -3.96 4.53 -15.98
C GLU A 119 -2.90 4.80 -17.07
N GLU A 120 -3.25 5.58 -18.10
CA GLU A 120 -2.33 5.94 -19.18
C GLU A 120 -1.17 6.84 -18.71
N VAL A 121 -1.44 7.77 -17.79
CA VAL A 121 -0.42 8.68 -17.25
C VAL A 121 0.50 7.91 -16.31
N VAL A 122 -0.06 7.07 -15.45
CA VAL A 122 0.68 6.22 -14.51
C VAL A 122 1.60 5.26 -15.26
N ALA A 123 1.13 4.65 -16.36
CA ALA A 123 1.97 3.79 -17.21
C ALA A 123 3.17 4.56 -17.79
N GLN A 124 2.95 5.79 -18.28
CA GLN A 124 4.05 6.64 -18.79
C GLN A 124 5.02 7.06 -17.69
N GLN A 125 4.54 7.37 -16.49
CA GLN A 125 5.39 7.69 -15.34
C GLN A 125 6.27 6.49 -14.97
N LEU A 126 5.73 5.28 -14.95
CA LEU A 126 6.50 4.06 -14.64
C LEU A 126 7.66 3.84 -15.63
N GLU A 127 7.41 4.01 -16.93
CA GLU A 127 8.46 3.89 -17.95
C GLU A 127 9.62 4.88 -17.72
N GLN A 128 9.31 6.09 -17.26
CA GLN A 128 10.30 7.12 -16.94
C GLN A 128 11.04 6.81 -15.64
N ILE A 129 10.31 6.35 -14.61
CA ILE A 129 10.87 6.04 -13.29
C ILE A 129 11.84 4.88 -13.36
N PHE A 130 11.57 3.84 -14.15
CA PHE A 130 12.48 2.71 -14.32
C PHE A 130 13.81 3.07 -15.01
N GLN A 131 13.93 4.28 -15.56
CA GLN A 131 15.20 4.82 -16.11
C GLN A 131 15.99 5.63 -15.08
N GLN A 132 15.42 5.92 -13.91
CA GLN A 132 16.05 6.67 -12.84
C GLN A 132 16.93 5.77 -11.96
N PRO A 133 17.92 6.33 -11.23
CA PRO A 133 18.67 5.55 -10.26
C PRO A 133 17.74 5.00 -9.15
N PRO A 134 18.11 3.88 -8.50
CA PRO A 134 17.35 3.33 -7.38
C PRO A 134 17.17 4.34 -6.26
N ILE A 135 16.19 4.13 -5.39
CA ILE A 135 16.07 4.92 -4.15
C ILE A 135 17.32 4.77 -3.28
N ALA A 136 17.59 5.79 -2.46
CA ALA A 136 18.70 5.77 -1.51
C ALA A 136 18.49 4.64 -0.48
N GLU A 137 19.57 4.08 0.07
CA GLU A 137 19.45 3.00 1.07
C GLU A 137 18.67 3.43 2.31
N GLU A 138 18.75 4.71 2.69
CA GLU A 138 18.00 5.30 3.81
C GLU A 138 16.48 5.32 3.58
N GLU A 139 16.02 5.25 2.32
CA GLU A 139 14.61 5.23 1.93
C GLU A 139 14.11 3.81 1.60
N ARG A 140 15.00 2.79 1.62
CA ARG A 140 14.67 1.38 1.33
C ARG A 140 14.03 0.63 2.48
N ASP A 141 14.01 1.21 3.68
CA ASP A 141 13.32 0.58 4.80
C ASP A 141 11.82 0.51 4.49
N ILE A 142 11.22 -0.65 4.73
CA ILE A 142 9.80 -0.88 4.45
C ILE A 142 8.98 -0.08 5.46
N GLU A 143 8.46 1.05 5.02
CA GLU A 143 7.61 1.92 5.83
C GLU A 143 6.17 1.39 5.85
N VAL A 144 5.82 0.70 6.95
CA VAL A 144 4.48 0.18 7.22
C VAL A 144 3.83 0.98 8.33
N MET A 145 2.66 1.54 8.04
CA MET A 145 1.84 2.31 8.96
C MET A 145 0.53 1.57 9.25
N ARG A 146 0.36 1.19 10.51
CA ARG A 146 -0.91 0.62 10.97
C ARG A 146 -1.95 1.72 11.12
N VAL A 147 -3.13 1.48 10.55
CA VAL A 147 -4.30 2.31 10.80
C VAL A 147 -4.77 1.99 12.23
N LEU A 148 -4.40 2.92 13.14
CA LEU A 148 -4.97 3.18 14.46
C LEU A 148 -6.34 2.57 14.66
#